data_AF-A0A920C1N4-F1
#
_entry.id   AF-A0A920C1N4-F1
#
_cell.length_a   1.000
_cell.length_b   1.000
_cell.length_c   1.000
_cell.angle_alpha   90.00
_cell.angle_beta   90.00
_cell.angle_gamma   90.00
#
_symmetry.space_group_name_H-M   'P 1'
#
loop_
_entity.id
_entity.type
_entity.pdbx_description
1 polymer ?
#
loop_
_entity_poly.entity_id
_entity_poly.type
_entity_poly.pdbx_seq_one_letter_code
_entity_poly.pdbx_strand_id
1 'polypeptide(L)'
;MKKIIWIIILIIGIGISGYFFCAKNNLENDVIEHVMVEKNIPKENIVSSKAFVANLPGVRNYMVSIKIENDTNTYFYYKNKNDEIILESYTDENGEEHVMD
;
A
#
# COMPACT_ATOMS: atom_id res chain seq x y z
N MET A 1 32.87 12.01 21.32
CA MET A 1 32.88 11.23 20.07
C MET A 1 31.77 10.17 20.02
N LYS A 2 31.76 9.15 20.89
CA LYS A 2 30.71 8.10 20.89
C LYS A 2 29.26 8.63 20.97
N LYS A 3 29.00 9.66 21.79
CA LYS A 3 27.67 10.29 21.90
C LYS A 3 27.22 11.01 20.62
N ILE A 4 28.15 11.59 19.87
CA ILE A 4 27.85 12.26 18.59
C ILE A 4 27.48 11.23 17.51
N ILE A 5 28.19 10.09 17.50
CA ILE A 5 27.88 8.97 16.60
C ILE A 5 26.45 8.46 16.82
N TRP A 6 26.02 8.30 18.07
CA TRP A 6 24.64 7.90 18.40
C TRP A 6 23.59 8.91 17.91
N ILE A 7 23.86 10.21 18.04
CA ILE A 7 22.97 11.27 17.55
C ILE A 7 22.83 11.21 16.02
N ILE A 8 23.93 10.98 15.30
CA ILE A 8 23.92 10.86 13.84
C ILE A 8 23.08 9.64 13.40
N ILE A 9 23.26 8.48 14.06
CA ILE A 9 22.47 7.27 13.76
C ILE A 9 20.97 7.53 13.98
N LEU A 10 20.61 8.24 15.06
CA LEU A 10 19.22 8.58 15.35
C LEU A 10 18.59 9.44 14.25
N ILE A 11 19.30 10.48 13.80
CA ILE A 11 18.82 11.39 12.74
C ILE A 11 18.63 10.64 11.42
N ILE A 12 19.59 9.77 11.06
CA ILE A 12 19.49 8.95 9.85
C ILE A 12 18.28 8.00 9.95
N GLY A 13 18.08 7.37 11.11
CA GLY A 13 16.94 6.49 11.35
C GLY A 13 15.59 7.19 11.17
N ILE A 14 15.46 8.43 11.66
CA ILE A 14 14.25 9.25 11.51
C ILE A 14 14.02 9.63 10.03
N GLY A 15 15.07 10.03 9.32
CA GLY A 15 14.96 10.39 7.90
C GLY A 15 14.49 9.22 7.05
N ILE A 16 15.06 8.03 7.29
CA ILE A 16 14.69 6.80 6.59
C ILE A 16 13.23 6.43 6.90
N SER A 17 12.82 6.41 8.17
CA SER A 17 11.46 6.03 8.53
C SER A 17 10.41 7.00 7.99
N GLY A 18 10.71 8.30 7.96
CA GLY A 18 9.85 9.32 7.37
C GLY A 18 9.64 9.11 5.86
N TYR A 19 10.68 8.75 5.12
CA TYR A 19 10.58 8.44 3.70
C TYR A 19 9.67 7.23 3.44
N PHE A 20 9.88 6.14 4.18
CA PHE A 20 9.04 4.93 4.07
C PHE A 20 7.57 5.22 4.40
N PHE A 21 7.32 6.02 5.45
CA PHE A 21 5.97 6.40 5.83
C PHE A 21 5.27 7.22 4.75
N CYS A 22 5.96 8.21 4.19
CA CYS A 22 5.42 9.05 3.11
C CYS A 22 5.10 8.24 1.85
N ALA A 23 6.02 7.38 1.41
CA ALA A 23 5.81 6.53 0.24
C ALA A 23 4.57 5.62 0.39
N LYS A 24 4.41 5.00 1.56
CA LYS A 24 3.25 4.15 1.86
C LYS A 24 1.94 4.95 1.87
N ASN A 25 1.92 6.11 2.53
CA ASN A 25 0.72 6.93 2.64
C ASN A 25 0.27 7.50 1.29
N ASN A 26 1.23 7.89 0.43
CA ASN A 26 0.94 8.34 -0.92
C ASN A 26 0.31 7.22 -1.74
N LEU A 27 0.92 6.02 -1.73
CA LEU A 27 0.36 4.86 -2.42
C LEU A 27 -1.06 4.52 -1.91
N GLU A 28 -1.27 4.56 -0.60
CA GLU A 28 -2.59 4.32 -0.01
C GLU A 28 -3.65 5.31 -0.50
N ASN A 29 -3.31 6.60 -0.56
CA ASN A 29 -4.21 7.62 -1.08
C ASN A 29 -4.49 7.42 -2.57
N ASP A 30 -3.46 7.12 -3.38
CA ASP A 30 -3.60 6.91 -4.82
C ASP A 30 -4.49 5.70 -5.13
N VAL A 31 -4.35 4.62 -4.35
CA VAL A 31 -5.21 3.42 -4.48
C VAL A 31 -6.64 3.73 -4.08
N ILE A 32 -6.87 4.46 -2.98
CA ILE A 32 -8.21 4.89 -2.58
C ILE A 32 -8.86 5.72 -3.68
N GLU A 33 -8.13 6.69 -4.26
CA GLU A 33 -8.63 7.51 -5.35
C GLU A 33 -8.97 6.67 -6.59
N HIS A 34 -8.09 5.75 -6.99
CA HIS A 34 -8.35 4.82 -8.09
C HIS A 34 -9.62 3.98 -7.86
N VAL A 35 -9.78 3.40 -6.66
CA VAL A 35 -10.99 2.63 -6.29
C VAL A 35 -12.24 3.51 -6.32
N MET A 36 -12.14 4.76 -5.86
CA MET A 36 -13.27 5.69 -5.90
C MET A 36 -13.67 6.09 -7.32
N VAL A 37 -12.70 6.44 -8.16
CA VAL A 37 -12.95 7.03 -9.48
C VAL A 37 -13.19 5.95 -10.54
N GLU A 38 -12.29 4.96 -10.64
CA GLU A 38 -12.34 3.96 -11.71
C GLU A 38 -13.28 2.81 -11.41
N LYS A 39 -13.38 2.39 -10.13
CA LYS A 39 -14.31 1.33 -9.72
C LYS A 39 -15.67 1.87 -9.25
N ASN A 40 -15.83 3.20 -9.18
CA ASN A 40 -17.06 3.88 -8.77
C ASN A 40 -17.54 3.42 -7.37
N ILE A 41 -16.59 3.20 -6.45
CA ILE A 41 -16.86 2.78 -5.07
C ILE A 41 -16.79 4.00 -4.15
N PRO A 42 -17.88 4.40 -3.47
CA PRO A 42 -17.84 5.49 -2.52
C PRO A 42 -16.83 5.24 -1.39
N LYS A 43 -16.19 6.30 -0.89
CA LYS A 43 -15.16 6.20 0.14
C LYS A 43 -15.70 5.56 1.42
N GLU A 44 -16.94 5.86 1.76
CA GLU A 44 -17.67 5.32 2.90
C GLU A 44 -17.82 3.80 2.84
N ASN A 45 -17.80 3.21 1.65
CA ASN A 45 -17.85 1.76 1.45
C ASN A 45 -16.46 1.11 1.55
N ILE A 46 -15.37 1.88 1.66
CA ILE A 46 -14.03 1.34 1.90
C ILE A 46 -13.84 1.20 3.40
N VAL A 47 -14.04 -0.01 3.93
CA VAL A 47 -13.98 -0.29 5.38
C VAL A 47 -12.55 -0.46 5.89
N SER A 48 -11.60 -0.78 5.00
CA SER A 48 -10.18 -0.86 5.35
C SER A 48 -9.32 -0.53 4.14
N SER A 49 -8.30 0.29 4.38
CA SER A 49 -7.19 0.54 3.49
C SER A 49 -5.91 0.43 4.30
N LYS A 50 -4.93 -0.33 3.82
CA LYS A 50 -3.67 -0.51 4.55
C LYS A 50 -2.51 -0.72 3.60
N ALA A 51 -1.59 0.25 3.58
CA ALA A 51 -0.31 0.06 2.93
C ALA A 51 0.63 -0.86 3.72
N PHE A 52 1.31 -1.77 3.03
CA PHE A 52 2.31 -2.68 3.59
C PHE A 52 3.50 -2.85 2.64
N VAL A 53 4.61 -3.34 3.20
CA VAL A 53 5.79 -3.70 2.41
C VAL A 53 5.54 -5.08 1.82
N ALA A 54 5.55 -5.18 0.50
CA ALA A 54 5.43 -6.43 -0.24
C ALA A 54 6.82 -6.95 -0.61
N ASN A 55 6.97 -8.26 -0.77
CA ASN A 55 8.24 -8.86 -1.20
C ASN A 55 8.37 -8.84 -2.74
N LEU A 56 8.08 -7.70 -3.36
CA LEU A 56 8.08 -7.51 -4.80
C LEU A 56 9.20 -6.56 -5.24
N PRO A 57 9.77 -6.73 -6.44
CA PRO A 57 10.91 -5.95 -6.89
C PRO A 57 10.55 -4.50 -7.23
N GLY A 58 11.42 -3.57 -6.83
CA GLY A 58 11.37 -2.16 -7.22
C GLY A 58 10.21 -1.40 -6.60
N VAL A 59 9.50 -0.59 -7.39
CA VAL A 59 8.36 0.22 -6.94
C VAL A 59 7.20 -0.61 -6.41
N ARG A 60 7.13 -1.90 -6.77
CA ARG A 60 6.14 -2.86 -6.31
C ARG A 60 6.35 -3.33 -4.87
N ASN A 61 7.46 -2.95 -4.24
CA ASN A 61 7.79 -3.32 -2.87
C ASN A 61 6.81 -2.73 -1.83
N TYR A 62 5.81 -1.98 -2.26
CA TYR A 62 4.65 -1.61 -1.46
C TYR A 62 3.36 -1.98 -2.17
N MET A 63 2.41 -2.44 -1.36
CA MET A 63 1.05 -2.75 -1.80
C MET A 63 0.05 -2.16 -0.82
N VAL A 64 -1.19 -2.04 -1.26
CA VAL A 64 -2.32 -1.60 -0.45
C VAL A 64 -3.39 -2.68 -0.49
N SER A 65 -3.78 -3.16 0.68
CA SER A 65 -4.96 -4.01 0.81
C SER A 65 -6.20 -3.14 0.97
N ILE A 66 -7.23 -3.39 0.18
CA ILE A 66 -8.53 -2.71 0.23
C ILE A 66 -9.61 -3.73 0.61
N LYS A 67 -10.43 -3.36 1.60
CA LYS A 67 -11.63 -4.07 1.98
C LYS A 67 -12.85 -3.18 1.72
N ILE A 68 -13.82 -3.71 0.99
CA ILE A 68 -15.05 -3.01 0.64
C ILE A 68 -16.19 -3.56 1.50
N GLU A 69 -17.11 -2.70 1.90
CA GLU A 69 -18.31 -3.06 2.64
C GLU A 69 -19.18 -4.02 1.81
N ASN A 70 -19.73 -5.05 2.46
CA ASN A 70 -20.54 -6.10 1.83
C ASN A 70 -19.80 -6.92 0.74
N ASP A 71 -18.48 -6.78 0.63
CA ASP A 71 -17.63 -7.62 -0.21
C ASP A 71 -16.81 -8.56 0.68
N THR A 72 -16.85 -9.86 0.36
CA THR A 72 -16.11 -10.86 1.12
C THR A 72 -14.63 -10.91 0.73
N ASN A 73 -14.24 -10.32 -0.40
CA ASN A 73 -12.87 -10.31 -0.89
C ASN A 73 -12.00 -9.24 -0.22
N THR A 74 -10.69 -9.44 -0.27
CA THR A 74 -9.69 -8.41 0.05
C THR A 74 -8.82 -8.21 -1.18
N TYR A 75 -8.72 -6.97 -1.66
CA TYR A 75 -8.06 -6.64 -2.92
C TYR A 75 -6.67 -6.05 -2.67
N PHE A 76 -5.68 -6.46 -3.46
CA PHE A 76 -4.29 -6.03 -3.30
C PHE A 76 -3.83 -5.25 -4.52
N TYR A 77 -3.57 -3.97 -4.31
CA TYR A 77 -3.15 -3.04 -5.35
C TYR A 77 -1.69 -2.62 -5.18
N TYR A 78 -1.04 -2.29 -6.28
CA TYR A 78 0.27 -1.63 -6.28
C TYR A 78 0.33 -0.57 -7.37
N LYS A 79 1.38 0.28 -7.29
CA LYS A 79 1.70 1.23 -8.34
C LYS A 79 2.84 0.71 -9.20
N ASN A 80 2.62 0.62 -10.51
CA ASN A 80 3.62 0.12 -11.44
C ASN A 80 4.66 1.21 -11.79
N LYS A 81 5.61 0.87 -12.67
CA LYS A 81 6.69 1.79 -13.10
C LYS A 81 6.21 2.98 -13.95
N ASN A 82 4.97 2.95 -14.45
CA ASN A 82 4.34 4.01 -15.22
C ASN A 82 3.42 4.88 -14.35
N ASP A 83 3.50 4.76 -13.02
CA ASP A 83 2.61 5.40 -12.05
C ASP A 83 1.14 4.96 -12.11
N GLU A 84 0.83 3.83 -12.76
CA GLU A 84 -0.52 3.28 -12.86
C GLU A 84 -0.84 2.38 -11.66
N ILE A 85 -2.07 2.45 -11.15
CA ILE A 85 -2.57 1.56 -10.10
C ILE A 85 -3.07 0.26 -10.73
N ILE A 86 -2.53 -0.87 -10.27
CA ILE A 86 -2.80 -2.20 -10.80
C ILE A 86 -3.34 -3.08 -9.67
N LEU A 87 -4.42 -3.81 -9.94
CA LEU A 87 -4.89 -4.90 -9.08
C LEU A 87 -4.01 -6.13 -9.35
N GLU A 88 -3.22 -6.55 -8.35
CA GLU A 88 -2.36 -7.73 -8.46
C GLU A 88 -3.16 -9.01 -8.19
N SER A 89 -3.89 -9.03 -7.08
CA SER A 89 -4.65 -10.19 -6.64
C SER A 89 -5.81 -9.80 -5.75
N TYR A 90 -6.71 -10.75 -5.50
CA TYR A 90 -7.64 -10.68 -4.38
C TYR A 90 -7.68 -12.00 -3.63
N THR A 91 -7.90 -11.92 -2.31
CA THR A 91 -8.20 -13.09 -1.48
C THR A 91 -9.69 -13.19 -1.26
N ASP A 92 -10.28 -14.36 -1.50
CA ASP A 92 -11.71 -14.59 -1.33
C ASP A 92 -12.10 -14.97 0.12
N GLU A 93 -13.39 -15.28 0.32
CA GLU A 93 -13.93 -15.68 1.62
C GLU A 93 -13.35 -16.98 2.19
N ASN A 94 -12.82 -17.85 1.32
CA ASN A 94 -12.19 -19.11 1.69
C ASN A 94 -10.69 -18.93 1.97
N GLY A 95 -10.16 -17.72 1.76
CA GLY A 95 -8.74 -17.44 1.89
C GLY A 95 -7.94 -17.83 0.65
N GLU A 96 -8.58 -18.13 -0.47
CA GLU A 96 -7.89 -18.45 -1.72
C GLU A 96 -7.49 -17.16 -2.44
N GLU A 97 -6.24 -17.12 -2.92
CA GLU A 97 -5.70 -15.99 -3.67
C GLU A 97 -5.92 -16.19 -5.18
N HIS A 98 -6.50 -15.16 -5.80
CA HIS A 98 -6.78 -15.10 -7.23
C HIS A 98 -5.92 -13.98 -7.83
N VAL A 99 -4.90 -14.36 -8.61
CA VAL A 99 -3.99 -13.42 -9.27
C VAL A 99 -4.62 -12.94 -10.58
N MET A 100 -4.55 -11.63 -10.82
CA MET A 100 -5.01 -11.02 -12.07
C MET A 100 -3.84 -11.02 -13.06
N ASP A 101 -3.92 -11.84 -14.12
CA ASP A 101 -2.91 -11.92 -15.20
C ASP A 101 -2.76 -10.60 -15.99
#